data_AF-A0A354HT09-F1
#
_entry.id   AF-A0A354HT09-F1
#
_cell.length_a   1.000
_cell.length_b   1.000
_cell.length_c   1.000
_cell.angle_alpha   90.00
_cell.angle_beta   90.00
_cell.angle_gamma   90.00
#
_symmetry.space_group_name_H-M   'P 1'
#
loop_
_entity.id
_entity.type
_entity.pdbx_description
1 polymer ?
#
loop_
_entity_poly.entity_id
_entity_poly.type
_entity_poly.pdbx_seq_one_letter_code
_entity_poly.pdbx_strand_id
1 'polypeptide(L)'
;AVMFADARQRYAADFTAAMEETRIIGYTEPIPSVSITVRGDMDAEMSERIASALLAIAEDPEALAILKELFDIHGFVRATDKDYQIVREVAEALDVDLTGE
;
A
#
# COMPACT_ATOMS: atom_id res chain seq x y z
N ALA A 1 -4.04 3.25 -6.59
CA ALA A 1 -3.78 3.41 -5.15
C ALA A 1 -2.85 4.60 -4.95
N VAL A 2 -2.95 5.30 -3.81
CA VAL A 2 -2.07 6.44 -3.49
C VAL A 2 -0.95 5.91 -2.60
N MET A 3 0.31 6.15 -2.99
CA MET A 3 1.47 5.87 -2.14
C MET A 3 1.82 7.12 -1.35
N PHE A 4 2.11 6.96 -0.05
CA PHE A 4 2.70 8.04 0.73
C PHE A 4 4.03 8.43 0.07
N ALA A 5 4.10 9.68 -0.38
CA ALA A 5 5.29 10.24 -0.99
C ALA A 5 5.75 11.39 -0.09
N ASP A 6 7.04 11.36 0.28
CA ASP A 6 7.76 12.39 1.05
C ASP A 6 7.91 12.13 2.56
N ALA A 7 9.02 11.49 2.94
CA ALA A 7 9.40 11.25 4.34
C ALA A 7 9.50 12.53 5.18
N ARG A 8 9.71 13.70 4.57
CA ARG A 8 9.86 14.98 5.30
C ARG A 8 8.56 15.37 6.01
N GLN A 9 7.40 15.00 5.47
CA GLN A 9 6.12 15.21 6.13
C GLN A 9 5.98 14.33 7.38
N ARG A 10 6.42 13.07 7.29
CA ARG A 10 6.33 12.11 8.39
C ARG A 10 7.21 12.49 9.59
N TYR A 11 8.39 13.04 9.33
CA TYR A 11 9.37 13.40 10.36
C TYR A 11 9.50 14.92 10.54
N ALA A 12 8.47 15.70 10.20
CA ALA A 12 8.52 17.16 10.25
C ALA A 12 8.80 17.71 11.67
N ALA A 13 8.38 16.99 12.71
CA ALA A 13 8.65 17.35 14.10
C ALA A 13 10.14 17.14 14.49
N ASP A 14 10.77 16.09 13.95
CA ASP A 14 12.16 15.76 14.26
C ASP A 14 13.14 16.57 13.39
N PHE A 15 12.74 16.92 12.17
CA PHE A 15 13.57 17.65 11.20
C PHE A 15 12.81 18.87 10.64
N THR A 16 12.66 19.90 11.48
CA THR A 16 11.87 21.09 11.17
C THR A 16 12.35 21.88 9.95
N ALA A 17 13.65 21.85 9.65
CA ALA A 17 14.25 22.53 8.48
C ALA A 17 14.23 21.69 7.19
N ALA A 18 13.84 20.41 7.25
CA ALA A 18 13.96 19.50 6.10
C ALA A 18 13.18 19.97 4.86
N MET A 19 12.05 20.65 5.03
CA MET A 19 11.26 21.17 3.92
C MET A 19 11.94 22.35 3.20
N GLU A 20 12.80 23.10 3.89
CA GLU A 20 13.52 24.26 3.35
C GLU A 20 14.90 23.85 2.81
N GLU A 21 15.62 23.01 3.53
CA GLU A 21 17.01 22.62 3.21
C GLU A 21 17.10 21.54 2.13
N THR A 22 16.01 20.85 1.82
CA THR A 22 15.99 19.75 0.86
C THR A 22 14.94 19.94 -0.22
N ARG A 23 15.12 19.26 -1.35
CA ARG A 23 14.16 19.25 -2.45
C ARG A 23 14.05 17.87 -3.07
N ILE A 24 12.90 17.60 -3.69
CA ILE A 24 12.69 16.40 -4.48
C ILE A 24 13.47 16.54 -5.79
N ILE A 25 14.23 15.50 -6.15
CA ILE A 25 15.04 15.46 -7.38
C ILE A 25 14.50 14.50 -8.44
N GLY A 26 13.56 13.65 -8.07
CA GLY A 26 12.94 12.66 -8.95
C GLY A 26 11.99 11.74 -8.17
N TYR A 27 11.25 10.93 -8.92
CA TYR A 27 10.37 9.89 -8.39
C TYR A 27 10.69 8.58 -9.10
N THR A 28 10.52 7.47 -8.40
CA THR A 28 10.56 6.14 -9.00
C THR A 28 9.25 5.84 -9.73
N GLU A 29 9.22 4.76 -10.50
CA GLU A 29 7.96 4.17 -10.93
C GLU A 29 7.11 3.77 -9.72
N PRO A 30 5.77 3.85 -9.84
CA PRO A 30 4.88 3.48 -8.76
C PRO A 30 4.94 1.96 -8.53
N ILE A 31 4.95 1.57 -7.26
CA ILE A 31 4.75 0.19 -6.83
C ILE A 31 3.37 0.05 -6.17
N PRO A 32 2.81 -1.16 -6.10
CA PRO A 32 1.59 -1.41 -5.33
C PRO A 32 1.74 -0.94 -3.88
N SER A 33 0.64 -0.40 -3.33
CA SER A 33 0.52 -0.15 -1.90
C SER A 33 0.43 -1.45 -1.11
N VAL A 34 0.39 -1.34 0.21
CA VAL A 34 0.19 -2.47 1.12
C VAL A 34 -1.02 -3.29 0.68
N SER A 35 -0.81 -4.60 0.55
CA SER A 35 -1.83 -5.57 0.17
C SER A 35 -2.52 -6.18 1.38
N ILE A 36 -3.80 -6.51 1.25
CA ILE A 36 -4.46 -7.47 2.13
C ILE A 36 -4.54 -8.80 1.38
N THR A 37 -3.95 -9.85 1.96
CA THR A 37 -3.81 -11.16 1.33
C THR A 37 -4.47 -12.22 2.20
N VAL A 38 -5.18 -13.15 1.57
CA VAL A 38 -5.78 -14.31 2.24
C VAL A 38 -4.95 -15.57 1.96
N ARG A 39 -5.17 -16.62 2.74
CA ARG A 39 -4.50 -17.91 2.56
C ARG A 39 -4.86 -18.51 1.20
N GLY A 40 -3.89 -19.13 0.52
CA GLY A 40 -4.08 -19.65 -0.84
C GLY A 40 -5.07 -20.82 -0.97
N ASP A 41 -5.38 -21.50 0.12
CA ASP A 41 -6.37 -22.59 0.21
C ASP A 41 -7.71 -22.12 0.83
N MET A 42 -7.91 -20.80 0.98
CA MET A 42 -9.17 -20.26 1.49
C MET A 42 -10.29 -20.53 0.48
N ASP A 43 -11.46 -20.88 1.01
CA ASP A 43 -12.67 -21.01 0.20
C ASP A 43 -12.95 -19.71 -0.59
N ALA A 44 -13.30 -19.86 -1.87
CA ALA A 44 -13.45 -18.73 -2.79
C ALA A 44 -14.60 -17.79 -2.37
N GLU A 45 -15.69 -18.33 -1.83
CA GLU A 45 -16.81 -17.52 -1.33
C GLU A 45 -16.37 -16.73 -0.09
N MET A 46 -15.62 -17.36 0.82
CA MET A 46 -15.07 -16.65 1.99
C MET A 46 -14.11 -15.53 1.58
N SER A 47 -13.19 -15.79 0.65
CA SER A 47 -12.26 -14.77 0.13
C SER A 47 -13.02 -13.58 -0.47
N GLU A 48 -14.05 -13.85 -1.26
CA GLU A 48 -14.86 -12.82 -1.91
C GLU A 48 -15.68 -12.00 -0.88
N ARG A 49 -16.20 -12.67 0.16
CA ARG A 49 -16.90 -12.01 1.27
C ARG A 49 -16.00 -11.08 2.06
N ILE A 50 -14.75 -11.48 2.34
CA ILE A 50 -13.76 -10.63 3.02
C ILE A 50 -13.47 -9.40 2.17
N ALA A 51 -13.17 -9.58 0.88
CA ALA A 51 -12.86 -8.47 -0.02
C ALA A 51 -14.04 -7.49 -0.15
N SER A 52 -15.26 -8.01 -0.27
CA SER A 52 -16.48 -7.19 -0.34
C SER A 52 -16.74 -6.42 0.95
N ALA A 53 -16.53 -7.05 2.12
CA ALA A 53 -16.68 -6.39 3.40
C ALA A 53 -15.69 -5.24 3.59
N LEU A 54 -14.41 -5.44 3.22
CA LEU A 54 -13.40 -4.39 3.28
C LEU A 54 -13.75 -3.19 2.39
N LEU A 55 -14.19 -3.46 1.16
CA LEU A 55 -14.66 -2.41 0.25
C LEU A 55 -15.84 -1.62 0.85
N ALA A 56 -16.83 -2.32 1.40
CA ALA A 56 -17.98 -1.67 2.03
C ALA A 56 -17.60 -0.85 3.29
N ILE A 57 -16.65 -1.33 4.10
CA ILE A 57 -16.13 -0.58 5.26
C ILE A 57 -15.49 0.74 4.80
N ALA A 58 -14.79 0.75 3.68
CA ALA A 58 -14.21 1.98 3.14
C ALA A 58 -15.24 2.96 2.56
N GLU A 59 -16.47 2.52 2.30
CA GLU A 59 -17.58 3.40 1.88
C GLU A 59 -18.32 4.03 3.06
N ASP A 60 -18.17 3.49 4.28
CA ASP A 60 -18.71 4.06 5.51
C ASP A 60 -17.79 5.20 6.00
N PRO A 61 -18.26 6.47 6.08
CA PRO A 61 -17.44 7.60 6.51
C PRO A 61 -16.88 7.49 7.93
N GLU A 62 -17.61 6.86 8.86
CA GLU A 62 -17.17 6.69 10.25
C GLU A 62 -16.06 5.64 10.31
N ALA A 63 -16.24 4.51 9.63
CA ALA A 63 -15.22 3.48 9.57
C ALA A 63 -13.97 3.93 8.79
N LEU A 64 -14.15 4.69 7.69
CA LEU A 64 -13.05 5.28 6.94
C LEU A 64 -12.25 6.29 7.79
N ALA A 65 -12.92 7.06 8.66
CA ALA A 65 -12.23 7.97 9.57
C ALA A 65 -11.33 7.21 10.55
N ILE A 66 -11.82 6.10 11.11
CA ILE A 66 -11.04 5.23 12.01
C ILE A 66 -9.86 4.61 11.25
N LEU A 67 -10.08 4.09 10.03
CA LEU A 67 -9.03 3.52 9.20
C LEU A 67 -7.93 4.53 8.88
N LYS A 68 -8.31 5.78 8.59
CA LYS A 68 -7.37 6.87 8.31
C LYS A 68 -6.60 7.28 9.56
N GLU A 69 -7.26 7.40 10.71
CA GLU A 69 -6.62 7.81 11.97
C GLU A 69 -5.61 6.77 12.47
N LEU A 70 -6.00 5.49 12.46
CA LEU A 70 -5.19 4.43 13.06
C LEU A 70 -4.13 3.87 12.10
N PHE A 71 -4.41 3.83 10.81
CA PHE A 71 -3.59 3.10 9.83
C PHE A 71 -3.21 3.91 8.59
N ASP A 72 -3.62 5.18 8.48
CA ASP A 72 -3.44 6.01 7.28
C ASP A 72 -3.99 5.32 6.01
N ILE A 73 -5.07 4.55 6.16
CA ILE A 73 -5.76 3.89 5.06
C ILE A 73 -6.87 4.80 4.55
N HIS A 74 -6.82 5.15 3.26
CA HIS A 74 -7.80 6.04 2.61
C HIS A 74 -8.83 5.27 1.77
N GLY A 75 -8.78 3.95 1.78
CA GLY A 75 -9.73 3.07 1.10
C GLY A 75 -9.06 1.82 0.54
N PHE A 76 -9.88 0.97 -0.08
CA PHE A 76 -9.45 -0.28 -0.69
C PHE A 76 -9.84 -0.34 -2.17
N VAL A 77 -9.06 -1.07 -2.95
CA VAL A 77 -9.35 -1.36 -4.35
C VAL A 77 -9.07 -2.83 -4.60
N ARG A 78 -9.77 -3.43 -5.58
CA ARG A 78 -9.46 -4.78 -6.03
C ARG A 78 -8.07 -4.80 -6.63
N ALA A 79 -7.26 -5.76 -6.19
CA ALA A 79 -5.96 -6.06 -6.75
C ALA A 79 -6.04 -7.33 -7.60
N THR A 80 -5.17 -7.39 -8.59
CA THR A 80 -4.97 -8.52 -9.49
C THR A 80 -3.50 -8.92 -9.46
N ASP A 81 -3.18 -10.14 -9.89
CA ASP A 81 -1.77 -10.57 -9.97
C ASP A 81 -0.91 -9.65 -10.85
N LYS A 82 -1.51 -9.05 -11.89
CA LYS A 82 -0.82 -8.11 -12.79
C LYS A 82 -0.31 -6.87 -12.05
N ASP A 83 -0.98 -6.43 -10.99
CA ASP A 83 -0.57 -5.25 -10.24
C ASP A 83 0.81 -5.45 -9.59
N TYR A 84 1.19 -6.69 -9.28
CA TYR A 84 2.48 -7.04 -8.67
C TYR A 84 3.59 -7.30 -9.69
N GLN A 85 3.35 -7.08 -10.98
CA GLN A 85 4.35 -7.34 -12.02
C GLN A 85 5.63 -6.51 -11.84
N ILE A 86 5.50 -5.23 -11.50
CA ILE A 86 6.64 -4.35 -11.22
C ILE A 86 7.50 -4.85 -10.04
N VAL A 87 6.88 -5.50 -9.06
CA VAL A 87 7.60 -6.07 -7.91
C VAL A 87 8.49 -7.24 -8.37
N ARG A 88 7.95 -8.10 -9.25
CA ARG A 88 8.71 -9.22 -9.83
C ARG A 88 9.86 -8.76 -10.73
N GLU A 89 9.61 -7.74 -11.56
CA GLU A 89 10.64 -7.15 -12.43
C GLU A 89 11.78 -6.52 -11.63
N VAL A 90 11.46 -5.79 -10.56
CA VAL A 90 12.47 -5.21 -9.67
C VAL A 90 13.23 -6.31 -8.92
N ALA A 91 12.56 -7.36 -8.46
CA ALA A 91 13.22 -8.49 -7.78
C ALA A 91 14.21 -9.21 -8.71
N GLU A 92 13.82 -9.47 -9.96
CA GLU A 92 14.70 -10.06 -10.98
C GLU A 92 15.91 -9.16 -11.27
N ALA A 93 15.70 -7.85 -11.44
CA ALA A 93 16.78 -6.89 -11.66
C ALA A 93 17.77 -6.79 -10.49
N LEU A 94 17.32 -7.11 -9.27
CA LEU A 94 18.11 -7.07 -8.05
C LEU A 94 18.63 -8.45 -7.60
N ASP A 95 18.36 -9.52 -8.36
CA ASP A 95 18.70 -10.91 -7.99
C ASP A 95 18.15 -11.30 -6.60
N VAL A 96 16.91 -10.90 -6.32
CA VAL A 96 16.21 -11.20 -5.06
C VAL A 96 15.32 -12.42 -5.25
N ASP A 97 15.55 -13.45 -4.45
CA ASP A 97 14.63 -14.59 -4.36
C ASP A 97 13.35 -14.21 -3.60
N LEU A 98 12.21 -14.43 -4.27
CA LEU A 98 10.88 -14.19 -3.71
C LEU A 98 10.22 -15.47 -3.18
N THR A 99 10.76 -16.66 -3.47
CA THR A 99 10.16 -17.93 -3.01
C THR A 99 10.65 -18.32 -1.61
N GLY A 100 11.80 -17.77 -1.19
CA GLY A 100 12.39 -18.05 0.11
C GLY A 100 12.96 -19.47 0.19
N GLU A 101 13.39 -20.01 -0.96
CA GLU A 101 13.94 -21.38 -1.11
C GLU A 101 15.47 -21.40 -1.13
#